data_AF-A0A5B8NTZ7-F1
#
_entry.id   AF-A0A5B8NTZ7-F1
#
_cell.length_a   1.000
_cell.length_b   1.000
_cell.length_c   1.000
_cell.angle_alpha   90.00
_cell.angle_beta   90.00
_cell.angle_gamma   90.00
#
_symmetry.space_group_name_H-M   'P 1'
#
loop_
_entity.id
_entity.type
_entity.pdbx_description
1 polymer ?
#
loop_
_entity_poly.entity_id
_entity_poly.type
_entity_poly.pdbx_seq_one_letter_code
_entity_poly.pdbx_strand_id
1 'polypeptide(L)' 'MSQKPNFTQMSLSELRSYVLANRNDQEAWKEFTSRPRPNAIYFDANLTLSEEKKKLQELIENSDKTN' A
#
# COMPACT_ATOMS: atom_id res chain seq x y z
N MET A 1 7.49 8.08 29.07
CA MET A 1 6.49 7.23 28.39
C MET A 1 6.18 7.89 27.06
N SER A 2 6.71 7.41 25.94
CA SER A 2 6.35 7.97 24.63
C SER A 2 4.88 7.62 24.33
N GLN A 3 4.03 8.63 24.22
CA GLN A 3 2.64 8.45 23.81
C GLN A 3 2.62 7.98 22.36
N LYS A 4 1.97 6.85 22.10
CA LYS A 4 1.74 6.39 20.72
C LYS A 4 0.82 7.38 20.01
N PRO A 5 1.09 7.74 18.75
CA PRO A 5 0.20 8.60 17.99
C PRO A 5 -1.14 7.92 17.69
N ASN A 6 -2.20 8.71 17.49
CA ASN A 6 -3.47 8.18 17.04
C ASN A 6 -3.46 7.95 15.53
N PHE A 7 -3.19 6.71 15.11
CA PHE A 7 -3.07 6.35 13.70
C PHE A 7 -4.36 6.62 12.92
N THR A 8 -5.54 6.44 13.52
CA THR A 8 -6.84 6.67 12.85
C THR A 8 -7.07 8.11 12.43
N GLN A 9 -6.47 9.07 13.13
CA GLN A 9 -6.61 10.50 12.86
C GLN A 9 -5.55 11.03 11.89
N MET A 10 -4.47 10.28 11.65
CA MET A 10 -3.44 10.66 10.69
C MET A 10 -3.97 10.57 9.26
N SER A 11 -3.51 11.48 8.40
CA SER A 11 -3.64 11.30 6.95
C SER A 11 -2.88 10.07 6.47
N LEU A 12 -3.23 9.55 5.29
CA LEU A 12 -2.53 8.40 4.71
C LEU A 12 -1.03 8.69 4.48
N SER A 13 -0.67 9.93 4.14
CA SER A 13 0.72 10.36 3.97
C SER A 13 1.50 10.38 5.28
N GLU A 14 0.90 10.90 6.36
CA GLU A 14 1.53 10.93 7.69
C GLU A 14 1.72 9.53 8.25
N LEU A 15 0.69 8.68 8.12
CA LEU A 15 0.74 7.30 8.55
C LEU A 15 1.80 6.51 7.76
N ARG A 16 1.91 6.74 6.44
CA ARG A 16 2.97 6.15 5.61
C ARG A 16 4.36 6.53 6.13
N SER A 17 4.60 7.82 6.37
CA SER A 17 5.90 8.30 6.87
C SER A 17 6.21 7.70 8.24
N TYR A 18 5.23 7.62 9.13
CA TYR A 18 5.39 7.01 10.45
C TYR A 18 5.75 5.53 10.37
N VAL A 19 5.02 4.77 9.54
CA VAL A 19 5.26 3.34 9.33
C VAL A 19 6.65 3.06 8.76
N LEU A 20 7.11 3.89 7.82
CA LEU A 20 8.45 3.74 7.24
C LEU A 20 9.56 4.01 8.25
N ALA A 21 9.35 4.95 9.17
CA ALA A 21 10.27 5.26 10.26
C ALA A 21 10.20 4.21 11.40
N ASN A 22 9.03 3.60 11.63
CA ASN A 22 8.75 2.67 12.72
C ASN A 22 8.32 1.30 12.19
N ARG A 23 9.18 0.64 11.41
CA ARG A 23 8.87 -0.61 10.71
C ARG A 23 8.41 -1.76 11.60
N ASN A 24 8.76 -1.72 12.89
CA ASN A 24 8.39 -2.76 13.87
C ASN A 24 7.05 -2.49 14.56
N ASP A 25 6.43 -1.33 14.33
CA ASP A 25 5.14 -0.97 14.93
C ASP A 25 3.99 -1.65 14.17
N GLN A 26 3.61 -2.85 14.63
CA GLN A 26 2.54 -3.63 14.02
C GLN A 26 1.18 -2.93 14.04
N GLU A 27 0.94 -2.04 14.99
CA GLU A 27 -0.34 -1.33 15.12
C GLU A 27 -0.49 -0.30 14.00
N ALA A 28 0.57 0.49 13.77
CA ALA A 28 0.64 1.41 12.64
C ALA A 28 0.59 0.69 11.29
N TRP A 29 1.26 -0.46 11.17
CA TRP A 29 1.21 -1.28 9.95
C TRP A 29 -0.21 -1.76 9.64
N LYS A 30 -0.91 -2.31 10.65
CA LYS A 30 -2.28 -2.79 10.51
C LYS A 30 -3.20 -1.66 10.04
N GLU A 31 -3.16 -0.50 10.69
CA GLU A 31 -3.96 0.67 10.30
C GLU A 31 -3.61 1.17 8.89
N PHE A 32 -2.34 1.11 8.47
CA PHE A 32 -1.94 1.51 7.13
C PHE A 32 -2.45 0.55 6.04
N THR A 33 -2.48 -0.75 6.35
CA THR A 33 -2.94 -1.79 5.41
C THR A 33 -4.46 -1.95 5.35
N SER A 34 -5.20 -1.57 6.40
CA SER A 34 -6.66 -1.66 6.43
C SER A 34 -7.36 -0.57 5.61
N ARG A 35 -6.68 0.54 5.33
CA ARG A 35 -7.27 1.70 4.65
C ARG A 35 -7.59 1.40 3.18
N PRO A 36 -8.81 1.74 2.71
CA PRO A 36 -9.18 1.56 1.32
C PRO A 36 -8.33 2.45 0.42
N ARG A 37 -7.91 1.91 -0.73
CA ARG A 37 -7.14 2.63 -1.74
C ARG A 37 -7.93 2.63 -3.04
N PRO A 38 -8.59 3.74 -3.39
CA PRO A 38 -9.47 3.78 -4.56
C PRO A 38 -8.73 3.52 -5.87
N ASN A 39 -7.43 3.80 -5.92
CA ASN A 39 -6.59 3.62 -7.11
C ASN A 39 -5.67 2.39 -7.01
N ALA A 40 -5.90 1.48 -6.06
CA ALA A 40 -5.08 0.28 -5.93
C ALA A 40 -5.65 -0.86 -6.80
N ILE A 41 -4.75 -1.52 -7.52
CA ILE A 41 -5.06 -2.74 -8.27
C ILE A 41 -4.61 -3.92 -7.42
N TYR A 42 -5.56 -4.80 -7.10
CA TYR A 42 -5.32 -5.98 -6.28
C TYR A 42 -5.11 -7.20 -7.18
N PHE A 43 -4.12 -8.01 -6.81
CA PHE A 43 -3.80 -9.26 -7.48
C PHE A 43 -3.98 -10.43 -6.51
N ASP A 44 -4.32 -11.61 -7.04
CA ASP A 44 -4.38 -12.84 -6.25
C ASP A 44 -2.96 -13.23 -5.80
N ALA A 45 -2.81 -13.64 -4.55
CA ALA A 45 -1.54 -14.09 -3.99
C ALA A 45 -1.02 -15.39 -4.62
N ASN A 46 -1.87 -16.15 -5.32
CA ASN A 46 -1.53 -17.42 -5.95
C ASN A 46 -1.15 -17.29 -7.44
N LEU A 47 -0.96 -16.07 -7.94
CA LEU A 47 -0.50 -15.88 -9.32
C LEU A 47 0.90 -16.47 -9.49
N THR A 48 1.12 -17.13 -10.62
CA THR A 48 2.47 -17.54 -11.00
C THR A 48 3.29 -16.31 -11.39
N LEU A 49 4.61 -16.37 -11.21
CA LEU A 49 5.52 -15.26 -11.58
C LEU A 49 5.34 -14.80 -13.05
N SER A 50 4.96 -15.71 -13.95
CA SER A 50 4.70 -15.37 -15.36
C SER A 50 3.45 -14.51 -15.51
N GLU A 51 2.38 -14.87 -14.81
CA GLU A 51 1.11 -14.13 -14.84
C GLU A 51 1.23 -12.78 -14.13
N GLU A 52 1.98 -12.71 -13.03
CA GLU A 52 2.30 -11.45 -12.35
C GLU A 52 3.03 -10.49 -13.30
N LYS A 53 4.08 -10.97 -13.99
CA LYS A 53 4.83 -10.16 -14.96
C LYS A 53 3.96 -9.67 -16.09
N LYS A 54 3.11 -10.55 -16.64
CA LYS A 54 2.19 -10.18 -17.73
C LYS A 54 1.21 -9.10 -17.29
N LYS A 55 0.57 -9.26 -16.13
CA LYS A 55 -0.37 -8.27 -15.59
C LYS A 55 0.31 -6.93 -15.29
N LEU A 56 1.52 -6.96 -14.73
CA LEU A 56 2.30 -5.74 -14.48
C LEU A 56 2.60 -5.00 -15.80
N GLN A 57 3.02 -5.73 -16.83
CA GLN A 57 3.31 -5.15 -18.13
C GLN A 57 2.06 -4.54 -18.78
N GLU A 58 0.91 -5.22 -18.73
CA GLU A 58 -0.37 -4.70 -19.21
C GLU A 58 -0.77 -3.39 -18.49
N LEU A 59 -0.52 -3.28 -17.19
CA LEU A 59 -0.78 -2.04 -16.45
C LEU A 59 0.09 -0.87 -16.91
N ILE A 60 1.37 -1.12 -17.13
CA ILE A 60 2.30 -0.09 -17.62
C ILE A 60 1.86 0.38 -19.01
N GLU A 61 1.63 -0.54 -19.93
CA GLU A 61 1.22 -0.23 -21.31
C GLU A 61 -0.13 0.50 -21.38
N ASN A 62 -1.07 0.18 -20.49
CA ASN A 62 -2.36 0.88 -20.42
C ASN A 62 -2.24 2.26 -19.77
N SER A 63 -1.30 2.46 -18.85
CA SER A 63 -1.05 3.78 -18.26
C SER A 63 -0.46 4.77 -19.27
N ASP A 64 0.38 4.29 -20.18
CA ASP A 64 1.00 5.11 -21.24
C ASP A 64 0.00 5.52 -22.33
N LYS A 65 -1.05 4.73 -22.58
CA LYS A 65 -2.09 5.02 -23.59
C LYS A 65 -3.12 6.06 -23.15
N THR A 66 -3.21 6.35 -21.85
CA THR A 66 -4.15 7.33 -21.30
C THR A 66 -3.54 8.74 -21.13
N ASN A 67 -2.32 8.98 -21.63
CA ASN A 67 -1.68 10.29 -21.72
C ASN A 67 -1.63 10.81 -23.15
#